data_AF-A0A660TJN1-F1
#
_entry.id   AF-A0A660TJN1-F1
#
_cell.length_a   1.000
_cell.length_b   1.000
_cell.length_c   1.000
_cell.angle_alpha   90.00
_cell.angle_beta   90.00
_cell.angle_gamma   90.00
#
_symmetry.space_group_name_H-M   'P 1'
#
loop_
_entity.id
_entity.type
_entity.pdbx_description
1 polymer ?
#
loop_
_entity_poly.entity_id
_entity_poly.type
_entity_poly.pdbx_seq_one_letter_code
_entity_poly.pdbx_strand_id
1 'polypeptide(L)'
;MAFSSSHWTIDYSAKTVTNNDSGTGANLPHDAGGTYQGEILEFFQWLAGEFADTGQMDDTYPIVSDTPTVYKWVNGWAFGHADDYKYLTGGDITSSDGQEEWKSVYTIGSPVAGSQIYITQNDTELTPWWYTGNIDVLINVKTGGTYIQSDDTSGTPTDAGIWLWIREYGDFYNHGFVNLVNGRSPIGLDTAADAANTTAQATVGAYGVTISAFGTISRDLNNGNGAQNYDVEVDCNGKTMDEVYEYLKWATSYDYNITINGDDGSEYRSADEGNYAEVKGAPFGTIAGGTLYGARGVWFTNYSAANFVLIDSSGTVQAPPNYQKVNCNHPSLVGCNVFVAEESGGIAIKDQYTISSTTASTIVATASIDNNKTPQTGIVRVGDTQYSYTGYTGSTLTGVSPSPSGETGDFYIPFLDVLADTTTELSDNIIQSGDISVITSVRKYGFKPYDVVATFGSAGLTFTPILADDPQAS
;
A
#
# COMPACT_ATOMS: atom_id res chain seq x y z
N MET A 1 43.92 0.69 1.14
CA MET A 1 45.26 0.46 1.76
C MET A 1 45.74 -0.87 1.18
N ALA A 2 46.78 -1.53 1.68
CA ALA A 2 47.08 -2.90 1.23
C ALA A 2 46.95 -3.84 2.43
N PHE A 3 46.55 -5.09 2.20
CA PHE A 3 46.57 -6.09 3.26
C PHE A 3 48.02 -6.33 3.73
N SER A 4 48.16 -6.63 5.02
CA SER A 4 49.45 -6.94 5.66
C SER A 4 49.20 -7.79 6.91
N SER A 5 50.29 -8.24 7.54
CA SER A 5 50.24 -9.03 8.78
C SER A 5 49.66 -8.28 10.00
N SER A 6 49.44 -6.96 9.90
CA SER A 6 48.66 -6.23 10.92
C SER A 6 47.16 -6.53 10.83
N HIS A 7 46.67 -6.97 9.67
CA HIS A 7 45.24 -7.22 9.42
C HIS A 7 44.90 -8.72 9.47
N TRP A 8 45.82 -9.58 9.04
CA TRP A 8 45.58 -11.03 8.93
C TRP A 8 46.78 -11.82 9.46
N THR A 9 46.49 -12.94 10.12
CA THR A 9 47.48 -13.89 10.63
C THR A 9 47.42 -15.20 9.83
N ILE A 10 48.59 -15.71 9.43
CA ILE A 10 48.73 -17.00 8.74
C ILE A 10 49.22 -18.05 9.75
N ASP A 11 48.49 -19.15 9.89
CA ASP A 11 48.95 -20.35 10.58
C ASP A 11 49.31 -21.42 9.55
N TYR A 12 50.61 -21.56 9.27
CA TYR A 12 51.14 -22.52 8.31
C TYR A 12 50.93 -23.98 8.73
N SER A 13 50.86 -24.25 10.03
CA SER A 13 50.65 -25.61 10.54
C SER A 13 49.17 -26.02 10.44
N ALA A 14 48.27 -25.12 10.83
CA ALA A 14 46.83 -25.33 10.74
C ALA A 14 46.29 -25.12 9.31
N LYS A 15 47.08 -24.49 8.43
CA LYS A 15 46.70 -24.07 7.08
C LYS A 15 45.50 -23.12 7.08
N THR A 16 45.55 -22.12 7.95
CA THR A 16 44.49 -21.11 8.06
C THR A 16 45.02 -19.70 7.87
N VAL A 17 44.17 -18.84 7.33
CA VAL A 17 44.39 -17.40 7.28
C VAL A 17 43.23 -16.75 8.02
N THR A 18 43.53 -16.02 9.10
CA THR A 18 42.52 -15.47 10.02
C THR A 18 42.61 -13.96 10.05
N ASN A 19 41.49 -13.27 9.94
CA ASN A 19 41.47 -11.82 10.14
C ASN A 19 41.68 -11.53 11.62
N ASN A 20 42.53 -10.55 11.95
CA ASN A 20 42.88 -10.27 13.35
C ASN A 20 41.71 -9.70 14.16
N ASP A 21 40.66 -9.22 13.48
CA ASP A 21 39.44 -8.67 14.07
C ASP A 21 38.27 -9.68 14.08
N SER A 22 38.38 -10.83 13.38
CA SER A 22 37.29 -11.81 13.34
C SER A 22 37.07 -12.51 14.68
N GLY A 23 35.81 -12.82 15.00
CA GLY A 23 35.43 -13.46 16.26
C GLY A 23 35.51 -12.55 17.49
N THR A 24 35.92 -11.29 17.33
CA THR A 24 35.86 -10.27 18.37
C THR A 24 34.59 -9.44 18.14
N GLY A 25 33.54 -9.70 18.93
CA GLY A 25 32.17 -9.21 18.70
C GLY A 25 31.94 -7.69 18.73
N ALA A 26 32.99 -6.88 18.63
CA ALA A 26 32.95 -5.41 18.53
C ALA A 26 33.75 -4.85 17.33
N ASN A 27 34.41 -5.69 16.52
CA ASN A 27 35.28 -5.22 15.43
C ASN A 27 34.74 -5.58 14.03
N LEU A 28 33.41 -5.63 13.84
CA LEU A 28 32.85 -5.82 12.50
C LEU A 28 33.24 -4.67 11.57
N PRO A 29 33.24 -4.87 10.23
CA PRO A 29 33.64 -3.84 9.28
C PRO A 29 32.91 -2.49 9.46
N HIS A 30 31.68 -2.48 9.99
CA HIS A 30 30.90 -1.27 10.25
C HIS A 30 31.09 -0.64 11.65
N ASP A 31 31.67 -1.35 12.61
CA ASP A 31 31.66 -0.97 14.03
C ASP A 31 32.85 -0.10 14.45
N ALA A 32 33.96 -0.12 13.72
CA ALA A 32 35.20 0.55 14.12
C ALA A 32 35.89 1.30 12.98
N GLY A 33 36.26 2.56 13.23
CA GLY A 33 37.12 3.39 12.36
C GLY A 33 38.59 2.92 12.29
N GLY A 34 38.85 1.62 12.43
CA GLY A 34 40.17 1.00 12.45
C GLY A 34 40.25 -0.40 11.85
N THR A 35 39.11 -1.05 11.57
CA THR A 35 39.09 -2.37 10.93
C THR A 35 39.24 -2.23 9.42
N TYR A 36 40.22 -2.93 8.82
CA TYR A 36 40.48 -2.84 7.38
C TYR A 36 39.63 -3.85 6.59
N GLN A 37 38.72 -3.33 5.77
CA GLN A 37 38.02 -4.10 4.73
C GLN A 37 38.62 -3.76 3.36
N GLY A 38 38.83 -4.77 2.50
CA GLY A 38 39.48 -4.58 1.20
C GLY A 38 39.10 -5.63 0.16
N GLU A 39 39.50 -5.40 -1.09
CA GLU A 39 39.17 -6.30 -2.20
C GLU A 39 39.91 -7.64 -2.09
N ILE A 40 39.26 -8.75 -2.49
CA ILE A 40 39.92 -10.07 -2.52
C ILE A 40 41.17 -10.06 -3.40
N LEU A 41 41.21 -9.22 -4.45
CA LEU A 41 42.41 -9.06 -5.28
C LEU A 41 43.62 -8.59 -4.47
N GLU A 42 43.44 -7.62 -3.57
CA GLU A 42 44.52 -7.15 -2.69
C GLU A 42 44.91 -8.25 -1.69
N PHE A 43 43.93 -9.00 -1.17
CA PHE A 43 44.17 -10.10 -0.24
C PHE A 43 44.97 -11.23 -0.89
N PHE A 44 44.59 -11.60 -2.12
CA PHE A 44 45.30 -12.56 -2.95
C PHE A 44 46.73 -12.11 -3.23
N GLN A 45 46.94 -10.84 -3.60
CA GLN A 45 48.27 -10.29 -3.87
C GLN A 45 49.17 -10.31 -2.63
N TRP A 46 48.61 -9.97 -1.46
CA TRP A 46 49.33 -10.05 -0.19
C TRP A 46 49.75 -11.50 0.13
N LEU A 47 48.80 -12.45 0.10
CA LEU A 47 49.11 -13.86 0.33
C LEU A 47 50.13 -14.40 -0.67
N ALA A 48 50.01 -14.05 -1.95
CA ALA A 48 50.97 -14.43 -2.98
C ALA A 48 52.39 -13.92 -2.66
N GLY A 49 52.50 -12.72 -2.09
CA GLY A 49 53.75 -12.14 -1.62
C GLY A 49 54.36 -12.90 -0.43
N GLU A 50 53.55 -13.22 0.58
CA GLU A 50 54.01 -13.97 1.77
C GLU A 50 54.54 -15.37 1.39
N PHE A 51 53.89 -16.06 0.44
CA PHE A 51 54.32 -17.37 -0.05
C PHE A 51 55.43 -17.32 -1.10
N ALA A 52 55.81 -16.13 -1.57
CA ALA A 52 56.97 -15.93 -2.42
C ALA A 52 58.27 -15.69 -1.61
N ASP A 53 58.17 -15.49 -0.29
CA ASP A 53 59.36 -15.40 0.57
C ASP A 53 60.10 -16.75 0.63
N THR A 54 61.42 -16.68 0.59
CA THR A 54 62.34 -17.81 0.69
C THR A 54 62.05 -18.74 1.87
N GLY A 55 61.56 -18.19 2.99
CA GLY A 55 61.22 -18.97 4.18
C GLY A 55 59.91 -19.76 4.09
N GLN A 56 59.10 -19.52 3.05
CA GLN A 56 57.76 -20.14 2.86
C GLN A 56 57.66 -20.88 1.51
N MET A 57 58.78 -21.04 0.79
CA MET A 57 58.80 -21.71 -0.52
C MET A 57 58.56 -23.23 -0.43
N ASP A 58 58.69 -23.82 0.75
CA ASP A 58 58.41 -25.22 1.04
C ASP A 58 56.95 -25.47 1.48
N ASP A 59 56.19 -24.42 1.76
CA ASP A 59 54.76 -24.51 2.06
C ASP A 59 53.90 -24.66 0.81
N THR A 60 52.80 -25.41 0.96
CA THR A 60 51.82 -25.53 -0.11
C THR A 60 51.05 -24.24 -0.30
N TYR A 61 50.97 -23.74 -1.53
CA TYR A 61 50.29 -22.49 -1.86
C TYR A 61 48.80 -22.50 -1.43
N PRO A 62 48.24 -21.39 -0.91
CA PRO A 62 46.95 -21.43 -0.23
C PRO A 62 45.74 -21.11 -1.10
N ILE A 63 45.88 -20.23 -2.11
CA ILE A 63 44.74 -19.69 -2.86
C ILE A 63 45.10 -19.57 -4.35
N VAL A 64 44.17 -19.89 -5.25
CA VAL A 64 44.31 -19.67 -6.69
C VAL A 64 43.28 -18.65 -7.18
N SER A 65 43.57 -18.02 -8.31
CA SER A 65 42.68 -17.07 -9.00
C SER A 65 42.41 -17.60 -10.40
N ASP A 66 41.13 -17.82 -10.72
CA ASP A 66 40.69 -18.20 -12.06
C ASP A 66 40.47 -16.95 -12.92
N THR A 67 39.95 -15.89 -12.29
CA THR A 67 39.81 -14.54 -12.84
C THR A 67 40.13 -13.51 -11.74
N PRO A 68 40.32 -12.21 -12.08
CA PRO A 68 40.53 -11.15 -11.09
C PRO A 68 39.39 -10.94 -10.08
N THR A 69 38.31 -11.74 -10.15
CA THR A 69 37.17 -11.68 -9.23
C THR A 69 36.73 -13.07 -8.75
N VAL A 70 37.41 -14.15 -9.12
CA VAL A 70 37.04 -15.53 -8.76
C VAL A 70 38.24 -16.24 -8.19
N TYR A 71 38.12 -16.64 -6.93
CA TYR A 71 39.21 -17.20 -6.14
C TYR A 71 38.80 -18.52 -5.51
N LYS A 72 39.79 -19.36 -5.23
CA LYS A 72 39.56 -20.67 -4.60
C LYS A 72 40.69 -21.01 -3.64
N TRP A 73 40.34 -21.37 -2.40
CA TRP A 73 41.27 -22.00 -1.49
C TRP A 73 41.74 -23.34 -2.06
N VAL A 74 42.99 -23.73 -1.85
CA VAL A 74 43.54 -25.00 -2.35
C VAL A 74 44.41 -25.66 -1.29
N ASN A 75 44.84 -26.91 -1.52
CA ASN A 75 45.80 -27.61 -0.67
C ASN A 75 45.41 -27.74 0.82
N GLY A 76 44.10 -27.76 1.09
CA GLY A 76 43.53 -27.87 2.44
C GLY A 76 43.58 -26.58 3.26
N TRP A 77 43.91 -25.44 2.63
CA TRP A 77 43.82 -24.14 3.28
C TRP A 77 42.38 -23.67 3.42
N ALA A 78 42.14 -22.82 4.42
CA ALA A 78 40.83 -22.26 4.72
C ALA A 78 40.94 -20.92 5.46
N PHE A 79 39.80 -20.24 5.60
CA PHE A 79 39.63 -19.22 6.64
C PHE A 79 39.79 -19.83 8.03
N GLY A 80 40.45 -19.09 8.94
CA GLY A 80 40.64 -19.55 10.32
C GLY A 80 39.45 -19.29 11.23
N HIS A 81 38.56 -18.38 10.83
CA HIS A 81 37.33 -18.05 11.53
C HIS A 81 36.14 -17.96 10.56
N ALA A 82 34.95 -18.30 11.05
CA ALA A 82 33.73 -18.31 10.24
C ALA A 82 33.37 -16.94 9.63
N ASP A 83 33.77 -15.85 10.30
CA ASP A 83 33.48 -14.47 9.89
C ASP A 83 34.58 -13.80 9.03
N ASP A 84 35.67 -14.50 8.72
CA ASP A 84 36.80 -13.89 7.99
C ASP A 84 36.38 -13.30 6.63
N TYR A 85 35.43 -13.94 5.95
CA TYR A 85 34.93 -13.48 4.66
C TYR A 85 34.28 -12.09 4.71
N LYS A 86 33.81 -11.63 5.88
CA LYS A 86 33.13 -10.33 6.05
C LYS A 86 34.06 -9.14 5.77
N TYR A 87 35.38 -9.34 5.90
CA TYR A 87 36.41 -8.32 5.70
C TYR A 87 36.90 -8.22 4.25
N LEU A 88 36.30 -8.99 3.35
CA LEU A 88 36.65 -9.03 1.95
C LEU A 88 35.49 -8.50 1.10
N THR A 89 35.81 -7.89 -0.03
CA THR A 89 34.86 -7.38 -1.04
C THR A 89 35.35 -7.71 -2.44
N GLY A 90 34.56 -7.40 -3.46
CA GLY A 90 35.13 -7.30 -4.81
C GLY A 90 35.21 -8.61 -5.61
N GLY A 91 34.88 -9.76 -5.03
CA GLY A 91 34.94 -11.05 -5.73
C GLY A 91 34.27 -12.21 -5.01
N ASP A 92 34.46 -13.41 -5.55
CA ASP A 92 33.91 -14.65 -5.06
C ASP A 92 35.04 -15.56 -4.55
N ILE A 93 34.76 -16.35 -3.51
CA ILE A 93 35.71 -17.34 -2.99
C ILE A 93 35.03 -18.68 -2.74
N THR A 94 35.72 -19.77 -3.10
CA THR A 94 35.27 -21.15 -2.86
C THR A 94 36.26 -21.87 -1.93
N SER A 95 35.75 -22.70 -1.02
CA SER A 95 36.59 -23.53 -0.15
C SER A 95 37.41 -24.55 -0.94
N SER A 96 38.44 -25.10 -0.29
CA SER A 96 39.35 -26.05 -0.95
C SER A 96 38.69 -27.38 -1.32
N ASP A 97 37.67 -27.78 -0.57
CA ASP A 97 36.82 -28.95 -0.82
C ASP A 97 35.58 -28.65 -1.67
N GLY A 98 35.29 -27.37 -1.95
CA GLY A 98 34.10 -26.93 -2.71
C GLY A 98 32.77 -27.03 -1.95
N GLN A 99 32.84 -27.25 -0.64
CA GLN A 99 31.67 -27.40 0.23
C GLN A 99 31.12 -26.06 0.72
N GLU A 100 31.97 -25.04 0.82
CA GLU A 100 31.58 -23.66 1.12
C GLU A 100 31.82 -22.74 -0.10
N GLU A 101 30.87 -21.85 -0.35
CA GLU A 101 30.99 -20.82 -1.38
C GLU A 101 30.51 -19.47 -0.85
N TRP A 102 31.35 -18.46 -1.03
CA TRP A 102 31.02 -17.08 -0.71
C TRP A 102 31.00 -16.26 -1.99
N LYS A 103 29.88 -15.59 -2.27
CA LYS A 103 29.67 -14.83 -3.50
C LYS A 103 29.40 -13.37 -3.19
N SER A 104 29.92 -12.48 -4.01
CA SER A 104 29.73 -11.04 -3.81
C SER A 104 28.38 -10.56 -4.35
N VAL A 105 27.69 -9.75 -3.56
CA VAL A 105 26.61 -8.88 -4.04
C VAL A 105 27.04 -7.44 -3.86
N TYR A 106 26.77 -6.61 -4.86
CA TYR A 106 27.03 -5.17 -4.76
C TYR A 106 25.83 -4.37 -5.25
N THR A 107 25.58 -3.25 -4.59
CA THR A 107 24.46 -2.38 -4.93
C THR A 107 24.91 -1.21 -5.77
N ILE A 108 24.05 -0.83 -6.70
CA ILE A 108 24.17 0.38 -7.52
C ILE A 108 22.92 1.24 -7.31
N GLY A 109 22.99 2.50 -7.73
CA GLY A 109 21.90 3.45 -7.55
C GLY A 109 22.24 4.53 -6.53
N SER A 110 21.23 5.30 -6.17
CA SER A 110 21.30 6.48 -5.31
C SER A 110 20.37 6.30 -4.10
N PRO A 111 20.71 5.42 -3.14
CA PRO A 111 19.99 5.37 -1.87
C PRO A 111 20.14 6.70 -1.14
N VAL A 112 19.08 7.13 -0.45
CA VAL A 112 19.11 8.28 0.45
C VAL A 112 20.20 8.06 1.51
N ALA A 113 20.91 9.14 1.84
CA ALA A 113 22.03 9.06 2.76
C ALA A 113 21.58 8.61 4.15
N GLY A 114 22.23 7.57 4.68
CA GLY A 114 21.91 7.00 5.99
C GLY A 114 20.97 5.80 5.96
N SER A 115 20.33 5.49 4.82
CA SER A 115 19.47 4.30 4.71
C SER A 115 20.27 3.01 4.87
N GLN A 116 19.80 2.11 5.73
CA GLN A 116 20.39 0.78 5.91
C GLN A 116 19.86 -0.19 4.84
N ILE A 117 20.78 -0.85 4.13
CA ILE A 117 20.45 -2.00 3.30
C ILE A 117 20.51 -3.24 4.19
N TYR A 118 19.47 -4.07 4.18
CA TYR A 118 19.46 -5.36 4.87
C TYR A 118 19.24 -6.49 3.87
N ILE A 119 19.73 -7.68 4.22
CA ILE A 119 19.72 -8.85 3.35
C ILE A 119 19.00 -9.97 4.08
N THR A 120 18.08 -10.65 3.41
CA THR A 120 17.43 -11.85 3.94
C THR A 120 17.79 -13.06 3.07
N GLN A 121 18.09 -14.17 3.73
CA GLN A 121 18.51 -15.42 3.11
C GLN A 121 17.85 -16.56 3.87
N ASN A 122 17.14 -17.45 3.17
CA ASN A 122 16.36 -18.54 3.76
C ASN A 122 15.42 -18.02 4.88
N ASP A 123 14.63 -17.01 4.55
CA ASP A 123 13.65 -16.35 5.45
C ASP A 123 14.25 -15.91 6.79
N THR A 124 15.52 -15.45 6.75
CA THR A 124 16.22 -14.94 7.93
C THR A 124 17.09 -13.77 7.52
N GLU A 125 16.99 -12.67 8.27
CA GLU A 125 17.88 -11.53 8.10
C GLU A 125 19.33 -11.90 8.45
N LEU A 126 20.25 -11.55 7.55
CA LEU A 126 21.66 -11.51 7.85
C LEU A 126 21.95 -10.21 8.60
N THR A 127 22.36 -10.33 9.87
CA THR A 127 22.76 -9.16 10.68
C THR A 127 23.78 -8.33 9.92
N PRO A 128 23.47 -7.07 9.57
CA PRO A 128 24.37 -6.26 8.77
C PRO A 128 25.75 -6.15 9.41
N TRP A 129 26.79 -6.43 8.64
CA TRP A 129 28.17 -6.15 9.03
C TRP A 129 28.81 -5.02 8.21
N TRP A 130 28.01 -4.37 7.36
CA TRP A 130 28.38 -3.31 6.42
C TRP A 130 27.74 -1.97 6.81
N TYR A 131 28.28 -0.88 6.27
CA TYR A 131 27.76 0.48 6.49
C TYR A 131 26.46 0.75 5.73
N THR A 132 25.74 1.80 6.13
CA THR A 132 24.61 2.37 5.39
C THR A 132 25.00 2.83 3.98
N GLY A 133 24.03 2.86 3.08
CA GLY A 133 24.26 3.22 1.68
C GLY A 133 24.67 2.01 0.82
N ASN A 134 25.34 2.26 -0.31
CA ASN A 134 25.70 1.19 -1.23
C ASN A 134 26.72 0.22 -0.62
N ILE A 135 26.51 -1.08 -0.87
CA ILE A 135 27.31 -2.17 -0.32
C ILE A 135 28.04 -2.94 -1.42
N ASP A 136 29.14 -3.59 -1.04
CA ASP A 136 29.82 -4.65 -1.78
C ASP A 136 30.31 -5.66 -0.75
N VAL A 137 29.65 -6.81 -0.64
CA VAL A 137 29.86 -7.76 0.45
C VAL A 137 29.83 -9.19 -0.06
N LEU A 138 30.58 -10.07 0.60
CA LEU A 138 30.53 -11.51 0.36
C LEU A 138 29.47 -12.16 1.23
N ILE A 139 28.57 -12.93 0.62
CA ILE A 139 27.54 -13.71 1.29
C ILE A 139 27.92 -15.18 1.22
N ASN A 140 27.86 -15.92 2.33
CA ASN A 140 27.93 -17.37 2.28
C ASN A 140 26.65 -17.90 1.63
N VAL A 141 26.77 -18.58 0.50
CA VAL A 141 25.63 -19.08 -0.27
C VAL A 141 25.55 -20.60 -0.30
N LYS A 142 26.56 -21.29 0.21
CA LYS A 142 26.63 -22.75 0.18
C LYS A 142 27.37 -23.23 1.41
N THR A 143 26.78 -24.17 2.13
CA THR A 143 27.39 -24.76 3.33
C THR A 143 27.25 -26.28 3.30
N GLY A 144 28.33 -26.98 3.63
CA GLY A 144 28.35 -28.45 3.64
C GLY A 144 28.05 -29.08 2.28
N GLY A 145 28.28 -28.37 1.17
CA GLY A 145 27.99 -28.83 -0.20
C GLY A 145 26.57 -28.54 -0.70
N THR A 146 25.71 -27.93 0.11
CA THR A 146 24.33 -27.57 -0.26
C THR A 146 24.16 -26.07 -0.35
N TYR A 147 23.51 -25.59 -1.41
CA TYR A 147 23.18 -24.16 -1.53
C TYR A 147 22.13 -23.76 -0.51
N ILE A 148 22.31 -22.58 0.06
CA ILE A 148 21.28 -21.93 0.85
C ILE A 148 20.27 -21.34 -0.14
N GLN A 149 19.00 -21.71 0.03
CA GLN A 149 17.92 -21.31 -0.87
C GLN A 149 17.10 -20.19 -0.25
N SER A 150 16.59 -19.29 -1.10
CA SER A 150 15.51 -18.36 -0.76
C SER A 150 14.49 -18.40 -1.88
N ASP A 151 13.23 -18.15 -1.56
CA ASP A 151 12.18 -18.06 -2.57
C ASP A 151 12.32 -16.78 -3.39
N ASP A 152 12.25 -16.90 -4.72
CA ASP A 152 12.32 -15.75 -5.62
C ASP A 152 11.00 -14.95 -5.66
N THR A 153 10.92 -13.94 -6.54
CA THR A 153 9.71 -13.10 -6.70
C THR A 153 8.44 -13.88 -7.06
N SER A 154 8.56 -15.14 -7.50
CA SER A 154 7.45 -16.03 -7.86
C SER A 154 7.13 -17.06 -6.77
N GLY A 155 7.85 -17.04 -5.64
CA GLY A 155 7.75 -18.08 -4.61
C GLY A 155 8.48 -19.37 -4.96
N THR A 156 9.49 -19.32 -5.85
CA THR A 156 10.25 -20.51 -6.26
C THR A 156 11.58 -20.59 -5.48
N PRO A 157 11.85 -21.68 -4.76
CA PRO A 157 13.14 -21.89 -4.09
C PRO A 157 14.30 -21.84 -5.08
N THR A 158 15.23 -20.92 -4.84
CA THR A 158 16.36 -20.67 -5.75
C THR A 158 17.69 -20.81 -5.02
N ASP A 159 18.57 -21.66 -5.56
CA ASP A 159 19.94 -21.85 -5.08
C ASP A 159 20.72 -20.53 -5.05
N ALA A 160 21.38 -20.24 -3.93
CA ALA A 160 22.15 -19.01 -3.73
C ALA A 160 21.30 -17.73 -3.91
N GLY A 161 19.99 -17.84 -3.67
CA GLY A 161 19.05 -16.73 -3.70
C GLY A 161 19.13 -15.88 -2.44
N ILE A 162 19.11 -14.56 -2.60
CA ILE A 162 19.02 -13.58 -1.50
C ILE A 162 18.07 -12.45 -1.87
N TRP A 163 17.43 -11.86 -0.87
CA TRP A 163 16.71 -10.60 -1.00
C TRP A 163 17.52 -9.47 -0.40
N LEU A 164 17.54 -8.33 -1.10
CA LEU A 164 18.09 -7.09 -0.59
C LEU A 164 16.97 -6.07 -0.49
N TRP A 165 16.96 -5.35 0.61
CA TRP A 165 15.90 -4.44 0.96
C TRP A 165 16.49 -3.10 1.43
N ILE A 166 15.75 -2.04 1.19
CA ILE A 166 16.04 -0.70 1.70
C ILE A 166 14.72 -0.02 2.05
N ARG A 167 14.44 0.07 3.36
CA ARG A 167 13.13 0.48 3.90
C ARG A 167 13.28 1.44 5.07
N GLU A 168 13.94 2.57 4.83
CA GLU A 168 14.09 3.65 5.80
C GLU A 168 12.81 4.47 5.91
N TYR A 169 12.25 4.61 7.11
CA TYR A 169 11.04 5.41 7.30
C TYR A 169 11.27 6.87 6.90
N GLY A 170 10.34 7.43 6.13
CA GLY A 170 10.45 8.78 5.56
C GLY A 170 10.96 8.81 4.11
N ASP A 171 11.40 7.66 3.59
CA ASP A 171 11.79 7.50 2.19
C ASP A 171 10.84 6.54 1.45
N PHE A 172 10.82 6.64 0.12
CA PHE A 172 10.33 5.55 -0.73
C PHE A 172 11.23 4.33 -0.58
N TYR A 173 10.59 3.16 -0.52
CA TYR A 173 11.28 1.89 -0.33
C TYR A 173 11.74 1.30 -1.65
N ASN A 174 12.66 0.35 -1.56
CA ASN A 174 13.02 -0.50 -2.68
C ASN A 174 13.50 -1.85 -2.18
N HIS A 175 13.46 -2.84 -3.06
CA HIS A 175 13.97 -4.17 -2.78
C HIS A 175 14.17 -4.94 -4.08
N GLY A 176 14.88 -6.06 -4.00
CA GLY A 176 14.90 -7.04 -5.07
C GLY A 176 15.66 -8.30 -4.73
N PHE A 177 15.49 -9.28 -5.62
CA PHE A 177 16.05 -10.60 -5.50
C PHE A 177 17.30 -10.74 -6.37
N VAL A 178 18.32 -11.41 -5.83
CA VAL A 178 19.55 -11.74 -6.56
C VAL A 178 19.82 -13.23 -6.44
N ASN A 179 20.12 -13.86 -7.58
CA ASN A 179 20.64 -15.23 -7.64
C ASN A 179 22.16 -15.18 -7.83
N LEU A 180 22.90 -15.64 -6.83
CA LEU A 180 24.36 -15.62 -6.80
C LEU A 180 25.02 -16.92 -7.33
N VAL A 181 24.27 -17.87 -7.88
CA VAL A 181 24.81 -19.15 -8.38
C VAL A 181 25.86 -18.95 -9.47
N ASN A 182 25.71 -17.90 -10.28
CA ASN A 182 26.62 -17.57 -11.38
C ASN A 182 27.74 -16.62 -10.95
N GLY A 183 27.89 -16.37 -9.65
CA GLY A 183 28.90 -15.50 -9.09
C GLY A 183 28.43 -14.08 -8.83
N ARG A 184 29.41 -13.20 -8.66
CA ARG A 184 29.23 -11.80 -8.28
C ARG A 184 28.15 -11.09 -9.10
N SER A 185 27.19 -10.45 -8.43
CA SER A 185 26.02 -9.84 -9.09
C SER A 185 25.69 -8.42 -8.58
N PRO A 186 25.33 -7.49 -9.49
CA PRO A 186 24.79 -6.18 -9.13
C PRO A 186 23.30 -6.23 -8.78
N ILE A 187 22.84 -5.27 -7.98
CA ILE A 187 21.42 -4.92 -7.86
C ILE A 187 21.22 -3.41 -7.71
N GLY A 188 20.23 -2.87 -8.43
CA GLY A 188 19.85 -1.45 -8.33
C GLY A 188 18.91 -1.19 -7.16
N LEU A 189 19.31 -0.33 -6.23
CA LEU A 189 18.51 0.10 -5.08
C LEU A 189 18.54 1.63 -5.00
N ASP A 190 17.53 2.26 -5.59
CA ASP A 190 17.30 3.70 -5.50
C ASP A 190 16.18 3.98 -4.48
N THR A 191 16.37 5.01 -3.65
CA THR A 191 15.33 5.55 -2.77
C THR A 191 15.29 7.07 -2.92
N ALA A 192 14.21 7.69 -2.43
CA ALA A 192 14.05 9.13 -2.42
C ALA A 192 13.16 9.53 -1.25
N ALA A 193 13.37 10.73 -0.71
CA ALA A 193 12.53 11.27 0.35
C ALA A 193 11.04 11.28 -0.05
N ASP A 194 10.20 10.81 0.85
CA ASP A 194 8.76 10.71 0.66
C ASP A 194 8.06 11.86 1.41
N ALA A 195 7.61 12.85 0.66
CA ALA A 195 6.97 14.05 1.23
C ALA A 195 5.62 13.76 1.91
N ALA A 196 5.01 12.60 1.67
CA ALA A 196 3.78 12.17 2.34
C ALA A 196 4.04 11.32 3.58
N ASN A 197 5.31 11.07 3.92
CA ASN A 197 5.74 10.28 5.06
C ASN A 197 6.74 11.08 5.92
N THR A 198 6.23 11.98 6.74
CA THR A 198 7.08 12.95 7.47
C THR A 198 6.74 13.06 8.95
N THR A 199 5.61 12.48 9.38
CA THR A 199 5.21 12.46 10.77
C THR A 199 6.18 11.61 11.58
N ALA A 200 6.49 12.03 12.81
CA ALA A 200 7.39 11.29 13.68
C ALA A 200 6.86 9.86 13.95
N GLN A 201 7.75 8.88 13.83
CA GLN A 201 7.43 7.44 13.88
C GLN A 201 6.61 7.05 15.13
N ALA A 202 6.98 7.58 16.31
CA ALA A 202 6.27 7.30 17.56
C ALA A 202 4.80 7.77 17.55
N THR A 203 4.48 8.81 16.78
CA THR A 203 3.09 9.28 16.61
C THR A 203 2.32 8.34 15.70
N VAL A 204 2.94 7.93 14.59
CA VAL A 204 2.34 7.04 13.60
C VAL A 204 2.06 5.66 14.18
N GLY A 205 3.01 5.07 14.90
CA GLY A 205 2.80 3.79 15.58
C GLY A 205 1.65 3.79 16.61
N ALA A 206 1.20 4.97 17.06
CA ALA A 206 0.07 5.12 17.97
C ALA A 206 -1.29 5.28 17.27
N TYR A 207 -1.35 5.25 15.92
CA TYR A 207 -2.60 5.43 15.18
C TYR A 207 -3.60 4.29 15.34
N GLY A 208 -3.16 3.10 15.77
CA GLY A 208 -4.04 1.96 16.04
C GLY A 208 -4.67 1.34 14.80
N VAL A 209 -4.13 1.64 13.62
CA VAL A 209 -4.49 0.97 12.36
C VAL A 209 -4.08 -0.51 12.47
N THR A 210 -4.91 -1.44 11.97
CA THR A 210 -4.57 -2.87 11.99
C THR A 210 -4.60 -3.46 10.60
N ILE A 211 -3.61 -4.30 10.29
CA ILE A 211 -3.49 -5.05 9.04
C ILE A 211 -3.84 -6.50 9.35
N SER A 212 -4.87 -7.03 8.72
CA SER A 212 -5.48 -8.30 9.12
C SER A 212 -6.12 -9.05 7.95
N ALA A 213 -6.72 -10.20 8.25
CA ALA A 213 -7.52 -10.99 7.32
C ALA A 213 -6.80 -11.35 6.02
N PHE A 214 -5.55 -11.82 6.13
CA PHE A 214 -4.83 -12.38 4.99
C PHE A 214 -5.58 -13.59 4.42
N GLY A 215 -5.75 -13.57 3.10
CA GLY A 215 -6.58 -14.51 2.35
C GLY A 215 -7.88 -13.88 1.86
N THR A 216 -8.58 -14.58 0.97
CA THR A 216 -9.69 -13.99 0.22
C THR A 216 -10.86 -13.54 1.12
N ILE A 217 -11.20 -12.26 1.02
CA ILE A 217 -12.35 -11.61 1.64
C ILE A 217 -13.26 -11.02 0.56
N SER A 218 -14.58 -11.08 0.76
CA SER A 218 -15.57 -10.48 -0.16
C SER A 218 -16.11 -9.17 0.44
N ARG A 219 -16.02 -8.08 -0.33
CA ARG A 219 -16.39 -6.71 0.11
C ARG A 219 -17.05 -5.93 -1.04
N ASP A 220 -18.03 -5.09 -0.69
CA ASP A 220 -18.74 -4.24 -1.65
C ASP A 220 -18.53 -2.77 -1.28
N LEU A 221 -18.02 -1.97 -2.23
CA LEU A 221 -17.90 -0.51 -2.07
C LEU A 221 -19.23 0.21 -2.30
N ASN A 222 -20.26 -0.51 -2.74
CA ASN A 222 -21.53 0.03 -3.21
C ASN A 222 -21.35 0.97 -4.43
N ASN A 223 -20.31 0.74 -5.24
CA ASN A 223 -19.97 1.52 -6.43
C ASN A 223 -20.63 1.00 -7.72
N GLY A 224 -21.56 0.06 -7.59
CA GLY A 224 -22.29 -0.53 -8.71
C GLY A 224 -21.63 -1.77 -9.31
N ASN A 225 -20.43 -2.14 -8.87
CA ASN A 225 -19.76 -3.37 -9.32
C ASN A 225 -20.13 -4.61 -8.48
N GLY A 226 -20.92 -4.43 -7.43
CA GLY A 226 -21.25 -5.49 -6.47
C GLY A 226 -20.05 -5.93 -5.65
N ALA A 227 -20.21 -7.01 -4.87
CA ALA A 227 -19.16 -7.54 -4.04
C ALA A 227 -17.97 -8.06 -4.87
N GLN A 228 -16.77 -7.55 -4.57
CA GLN A 228 -15.50 -7.95 -5.14
C GLN A 228 -14.66 -8.69 -4.10
N ASN A 229 -13.65 -9.43 -4.57
CA ASN A 229 -12.70 -10.10 -3.70
C ASN A 229 -11.47 -9.22 -3.47
N TYR A 230 -10.95 -9.29 -2.26
CA TYR A 230 -9.68 -8.72 -1.81
C TYR A 230 -8.96 -9.78 -0.96
N ASP A 231 -7.70 -9.56 -0.57
CA ASP A 231 -6.88 -10.57 0.11
C ASP A 231 -6.22 -10.06 1.40
N VAL A 232 -6.39 -8.77 1.73
CA VAL A 232 -6.00 -8.19 3.02
C VAL A 232 -7.00 -7.09 3.42
N GLU A 233 -7.34 -7.04 4.71
CA GLU A 233 -8.18 -6.00 5.30
C GLU A 233 -7.34 -5.11 6.22
N VAL A 234 -7.40 -3.81 5.96
CA VAL A 234 -6.81 -2.76 6.78
C VAL A 234 -7.93 -2.01 7.48
N ASP A 235 -8.02 -2.14 8.80
CA ASP A 235 -8.87 -1.29 9.65
C ASP A 235 -8.14 0.02 9.92
N CYS A 236 -8.67 1.10 9.35
CA CYS A 236 -8.07 2.42 9.40
C CYS A 236 -8.29 3.13 10.75
N ASN A 237 -9.03 2.57 11.70
CA ASN A 237 -9.26 3.15 13.02
C ASN A 237 -9.72 4.63 13.02
N GLY A 238 -10.60 4.98 12.08
CA GLY A 238 -11.13 6.33 11.88
C GLY A 238 -10.13 7.33 11.32
N LYS A 239 -8.97 6.89 10.83
CA LYS A 239 -7.87 7.75 10.34
C LYS A 239 -8.10 8.28 8.93
N THR A 240 -7.43 9.38 8.60
CA THR A 240 -7.37 9.88 7.22
C THR A 240 -6.50 8.97 6.36
N MET A 241 -6.68 9.01 5.03
CA MET A 241 -5.85 8.18 4.13
C MET A 241 -4.37 8.59 4.13
N ASP A 242 -4.06 9.86 4.46
CA ASP A 242 -2.69 10.30 4.71
C ASP A 242 -2.09 9.61 5.95
N GLU A 243 -2.82 9.61 7.07
CA GLU A 243 -2.38 8.93 8.30
C GLU A 243 -2.25 7.41 8.12
N VAL A 244 -3.18 6.79 7.38
CA VAL A 244 -3.15 5.36 7.05
C VAL A 244 -1.94 5.04 6.18
N TYR A 245 -1.63 5.87 5.19
CA TYR A 245 -0.44 5.71 4.36
C TYR A 245 0.85 5.70 5.18
N GLU A 246 1.03 6.69 6.07
CA GLU A 246 2.19 6.76 6.95
C GLU A 246 2.27 5.53 7.85
N TYR A 247 1.15 5.05 8.39
CA TYR A 247 1.12 3.82 9.20
C TYR A 247 1.56 2.59 8.41
N LEU A 248 1.06 2.41 7.19
CA LEU A 248 1.41 1.25 6.36
C LEU A 248 2.89 1.29 5.94
N LYS A 249 3.46 2.48 5.74
CA LYS A 249 4.91 2.67 5.57
C LYS A 249 5.67 2.32 6.84
N TRP A 250 5.26 2.85 7.98
CA TRP A 250 5.85 2.54 9.28
C TRP A 250 5.86 1.03 9.57
N ALA A 251 4.73 0.35 9.33
CA ALA A 251 4.57 -1.08 9.57
C ALA A 251 5.42 -1.95 8.63
N THR A 252 5.94 -1.40 7.54
CA THR A 252 6.79 -2.12 6.59
C THR A 252 8.23 -1.58 6.56
N SER A 253 8.57 -0.69 7.49
CA SER A 253 9.93 -0.13 7.64
C SER A 253 10.89 -1.11 8.32
N TYR A 254 12.19 -0.90 8.13
CA TYR A 254 13.23 -1.70 8.80
C TYR A 254 13.31 -1.40 10.31
N ASP A 255 12.94 -0.20 10.73
CA ASP A 255 13.09 0.29 12.11
C ASP A 255 12.19 -0.41 13.14
N TYR A 256 11.13 -1.11 12.69
CA TYR A 256 10.12 -1.67 13.57
C TYR A 256 9.82 -3.11 13.25
N ASN A 257 9.90 -3.94 14.29
CA ASN A 257 9.48 -5.32 14.21
C ASN A 257 7.97 -5.42 14.52
N ILE A 258 7.18 -5.33 13.46
CA ILE A 258 5.76 -5.71 13.47
C ILE A 258 5.60 -6.97 12.62
N THR A 259 4.75 -7.88 13.06
CA THR A 259 4.42 -9.07 12.28
C THR A 259 3.27 -8.78 11.31
N ILE A 260 3.45 -9.08 10.03
CA ILE A 260 2.45 -9.01 8.98
C ILE A 260 2.33 -10.40 8.34
N ASN A 261 1.14 -10.99 8.35
CA ASN A 261 0.88 -12.34 7.82
C ASN A 261 1.73 -13.48 8.41
N GLY A 262 2.32 -13.27 9.59
CA GLY A 262 3.17 -14.28 10.25
C GLY A 262 4.67 -14.03 10.11
N ASP A 263 5.06 -13.11 9.22
CA ASP A 263 6.45 -12.74 8.95
C ASP A 263 6.75 -11.29 9.37
N ASP A 264 8.01 -10.89 9.30
CA ASP A 264 8.41 -9.52 9.63
C ASP A 264 7.84 -8.54 8.58
N GLY A 265 7.24 -7.45 9.05
CA GLY A 265 6.59 -6.47 8.17
C GLY A 265 7.55 -5.81 7.18
N SER A 266 8.84 -5.75 7.54
CA SER A 266 9.92 -5.31 6.67
C SER A 266 10.12 -6.23 5.45
N GLU A 267 9.62 -7.46 5.47
CA GLU A 267 9.69 -8.40 4.34
C GLU A 267 8.43 -8.39 3.47
N TYR A 268 7.30 -7.82 3.94
CA TYR A 268 6.03 -7.82 3.19
C TYR A 268 6.19 -7.23 1.78
N ARG A 269 5.75 -7.96 0.74
CA ARG A 269 5.84 -7.50 -0.67
C ARG A 269 4.49 -7.24 -1.34
N SER A 270 3.48 -8.05 -1.06
CA SER A 270 2.13 -7.92 -1.62
C SER A 270 1.12 -8.77 -0.84
N ALA A 271 -0.18 -8.57 -1.10
CA ALA A 271 -1.25 -9.32 -0.43
C ALA A 271 -1.31 -10.81 -0.82
N ASP A 272 -0.77 -11.16 -1.99
CA ASP A 272 -0.63 -12.53 -2.49
C ASP A 272 0.73 -12.65 -3.20
N GLU A 273 1.73 -13.06 -2.42
CA GLU A 273 3.12 -13.11 -2.86
C GLU A 273 3.32 -14.12 -3.99
N GLY A 274 4.18 -13.80 -4.96
CA GLY A 274 4.37 -14.61 -6.17
C GLY A 274 3.31 -14.40 -7.26
N ASN A 275 2.12 -13.89 -6.90
CA ASN A 275 1.00 -13.69 -7.83
C ASN A 275 0.73 -12.22 -8.16
N TYR A 276 0.83 -11.34 -7.15
CA TYR A 276 0.56 -9.91 -7.33
C TYR A 276 1.85 -9.12 -7.56
N ALA A 277 1.78 -8.18 -8.51
CA ALA A 277 2.87 -7.25 -8.77
C ALA A 277 3.14 -6.40 -7.52
N GLU A 278 4.41 -6.35 -7.14
CA GLU A 278 4.88 -5.66 -5.94
C GLU A 278 4.87 -4.14 -6.13
N VAL A 279 4.43 -3.41 -5.11
CA VAL A 279 4.50 -1.94 -5.06
C VAL A 279 5.70 -1.53 -4.20
N LYS A 280 6.90 -1.61 -4.79
CA LYS A 280 8.18 -1.49 -4.05
C LYS A 280 8.29 -0.24 -3.16
N GLY A 281 7.88 0.92 -3.68
CA GLY A 281 8.01 2.20 -2.98
C GLY A 281 7.16 2.31 -1.71
N ALA A 282 6.03 1.61 -1.66
CA ALA A 282 5.05 1.65 -0.58
C ALA A 282 4.16 0.39 -0.69
N PRO A 283 4.47 -0.70 0.02
CA PRO A 283 3.94 -2.05 -0.26
C PRO A 283 2.42 -2.17 -0.29
N PHE A 284 1.69 -1.38 0.49
CA PHE A 284 0.21 -1.39 0.53
C PHE A 284 -0.46 -0.39 -0.43
N GLY A 285 0.31 0.45 -1.13
CA GLY A 285 -0.23 1.46 -2.05
C GLY A 285 0.50 2.79 -2.01
N THR A 286 0.27 3.64 -3.00
CA THR A 286 0.89 4.97 -3.12
C THR A 286 -0.13 6.07 -2.86
N ILE A 287 0.31 7.24 -2.40
CA ILE A 287 -0.58 8.38 -2.13
C ILE A 287 -0.27 9.56 -3.06
N ALA A 288 -1.32 10.20 -3.58
CA ALA A 288 -1.19 11.43 -4.36
C ALA A 288 -2.41 12.33 -4.16
N GLY A 289 -2.17 13.61 -3.86
CA GLY A 289 -3.24 14.59 -3.69
C GLY A 289 -4.26 14.24 -2.60
N GLY A 290 -3.82 13.56 -1.53
CA GLY A 290 -4.70 13.06 -0.45
C GLY A 290 -5.51 11.81 -0.80
N THR A 291 -5.30 11.23 -1.98
CA THR A 291 -5.92 9.96 -2.40
C THR A 291 -4.94 8.82 -2.30
N LEU A 292 -5.28 7.79 -1.53
CA LEU A 292 -4.49 6.56 -1.42
C LEU A 292 -4.90 5.56 -2.49
N TYR A 293 -3.97 5.20 -3.36
CA TYR A 293 -4.12 4.16 -4.39
C TYR A 293 -3.60 2.84 -3.82
N GLY A 294 -4.52 2.03 -3.30
CA GLY A 294 -4.22 0.75 -2.67
C GLY A 294 -3.59 -0.24 -3.65
N ALA A 295 -2.64 -1.03 -3.14
CA ALA A 295 -2.09 -2.17 -3.87
C ALA A 295 -3.18 -3.23 -4.13
N ARG A 296 -2.90 -4.15 -5.06
CA ARG A 296 -3.85 -5.20 -5.44
C ARG A 296 -4.20 -6.07 -4.24
N GLY A 297 -5.51 -6.31 -4.07
CA GLY A 297 -6.05 -7.12 -2.98
C GLY A 297 -6.16 -6.39 -1.64
N VAL A 298 -5.86 -5.09 -1.55
CA VAL A 298 -6.00 -4.33 -0.30
C VAL A 298 -7.40 -3.75 -0.16
N TRP A 299 -8.03 -3.98 0.99
CA TRP A 299 -9.30 -3.39 1.39
C TRP A 299 -9.13 -2.45 2.58
N PHE A 300 -9.77 -1.28 2.54
CA PHE A 300 -9.81 -0.34 3.67
C PHE A 300 -11.19 -0.32 4.33
N THR A 301 -11.24 -0.39 5.66
CA THR A 301 -12.46 -0.24 6.47
C THR A 301 -12.26 0.81 7.56
N ASN A 302 -13.36 1.28 8.16
CA ASN A 302 -13.34 2.22 9.30
C ASN A 302 -12.46 3.46 9.03
N TYR A 303 -12.56 4.03 7.84
CA TYR A 303 -11.80 5.22 7.42
C TYR A 303 -12.55 6.51 7.75
N SER A 304 -11.82 7.62 7.93
CA SER A 304 -12.44 8.94 8.13
C SER A 304 -13.20 9.44 6.91
N ALA A 305 -12.69 9.17 5.70
CA ALA A 305 -13.27 9.56 4.43
C ALA A 305 -12.81 8.59 3.34
N ALA A 306 -13.64 8.37 2.32
CA ALA A 306 -13.36 7.44 1.23
C ALA A 306 -12.40 8.03 0.17
N ASN A 307 -11.28 8.59 0.60
CA ASN A 307 -10.26 9.22 -0.26
C ASN A 307 -9.24 8.17 -0.75
N PHE A 308 -9.73 7.11 -1.39
CA PHE A 308 -8.87 6.04 -1.88
C PHE A 308 -9.40 5.44 -3.18
N VAL A 309 -8.53 4.70 -3.87
CA VAL A 309 -8.87 3.85 -5.00
C VAL A 309 -8.24 2.49 -4.75
N LEU A 310 -9.01 1.41 -4.94
CA LEU A 310 -8.55 0.05 -4.70
C LEU A 310 -8.33 -0.69 -6.03
N ILE A 311 -7.62 -1.81 -5.95
CA ILE A 311 -7.54 -2.79 -7.02
C ILE A 311 -7.94 -4.14 -6.40
N ASP A 312 -9.02 -4.74 -6.91
CA ASP A 312 -9.51 -6.02 -6.40
C ASP A 312 -8.58 -7.19 -6.76
N SER A 313 -8.84 -8.38 -6.20
CA SER A 313 -8.07 -9.59 -6.46
C SER A 313 -8.06 -9.99 -7.94
N SER A 314 -9.00 -9.53 -8.77
CA SER A 314 -9.01 -9.78 -10.22
C SER A 314 -8.13 -8.81 -11.02
N GLY A 315 -7.59 -7.77 -10.37
CA GLY A 315 -6.82 -6.72 -11.00
C GLY A 315 -7.67 -5.57 -11.55
N THR A 316 -8.94 -5.49 -11.14
CA THR A 316 -9.86 -4.44 -11.59
C THR A 316 -9.87 -3.28 -10.59
N VAL A 317 -9.81 -2.05 -11.12
CA VAL A 317 -9.84 -0.82 -10.32
C VAL A 317 -11.23 -0.59 -9.74
N GLN A 318 -11.29 -0.28 -8.45
CA GLN A 318 -12.51 -0.02 -7.71
C GLN A 318 -12.41 1.33 -7.00
N ALA A 319 -13.24 2.29 -7.39
CA ALA A 319 -13.35 3.58 -6.73
C ALA A 319 -14.59 3.61 -5.81
N PRO A 320 -14.53 4.27 -4.63
CA PRO A 320 -15.70 4.56 -3.83
C PRO A 320 -16.76 5.36 -4.60
N PRO A 321 -18.05 5.22 -4.27
CA PRO A 321 -19.10 6.01 -4.89
C PRO A 321 -18.94 7.51 -4.60
N ASN A 322 -19.24 8.36 -5.59
CA ASN A 322 -19.31 9.80 -5.38
C ASN A 322 -20.63 10.19 -4.72
N TYR A 323 -20.70 10.19 -3.39
CA TYR A 323 -21.90 10.63 -2.68
C TYR A 323 -22.04 12.15 -2.68
N GLN A 324 -23.17 12.64 -3.20
CA GLN A 324 -23.50 14.05 -3.32
C GLN A 324 -24.86 14.36 -2.71
N LYS A 325 -25.11 15.65 -2.43
CA LYS A 325 -26.35 16.12 -1.80
C LYS A 325 -26.94 17.34 -2.49
N VAL A 326 -28.25 17.51 -2.33
CA VAL A 326 -28.94 18.77 -2.59
C VAL A 326 -28.90 19.60 -1.31
N ASN A 327 -28.58 20.89 -1.45
CA ASN A 327 -28.52 21.87 -0.37
C ASN A 327 -29.32 23.13 -0.75
N CYS A 328 -30.41 23.35 -0.04
CA CYS A 328 -31.20 24.58 -0.14
C CYS A 328 -30.91 25.45 1.08
N ASN A 329 -30.39 26.67 0.87
CA ASN A 329 -30.09 27.58 1.97
C ASN A 329 -30.74 28.95 1.75
N HIS A 330 -31.37 29.51 2.79
CA HIS A 330 -31.82 30.91 2.81
C HIS A 330 -32.15 31.35 4.25
N PRO A 331 -31.85 32.60 4.68
CA PRO A 331 -32.18 33.08 6.02
C PRO A 331 -33.67 33.02 6.40
N SER A 332 -34.55 33.06 5.40
CA SER A 332 -36.02 33.03 5.56
C SER A 332 -36.65 31.71 5.08
N LEU A 333 -35.85 30.63 4.98
CA LEU A 333 -36.32 29.35 4.45
C LEU A 333 -37.38 28.68 5.34
N VAL A 334 -37.34 28.91 6.65
CA VAL A 334 -38.25 28.28 7.62
C VAL A 334 -39.72 28.49 7.23
N GLY A 335 -40.46 27.39 7.14
CA GLY A 335 -41.86 27.32 6.73
C GLY A 335 -42.11 27.34 5.22
N CYS A 336 -41.05 27.28 4.39
CA CYS A 336 -41.18 27.06 2.96
C CYS A 336 -41.24 25.56 2.64
N ASN A 337 -42.06 25.18 1.66
CA ASN A 337 -41.95 23.87 1.05
C ASN A 337 -40.80 23.91 0.03
N VAL A 338 -39.82 23.02 0.20
CA VAL A 338 -38.68 22.86 -0.70
C VAL A 338 -38.85 21.55 -1.43
N PHE A 339 -38.83 21.60 -2.76
CA PHE A 339 -39.02 20.45 -3.63
C PHE A 339 -37.98 20.46 -4.74
N VAL A 340 -37.25 19.36 -4.88
CA VAL A 340 -36.26 19.15 -5.92
C VAL A 340 -36.50 17.76 -6.52
N ALA A 341 -36.72 17.70 -7.82
CA ALA A 341 -36.95 16.45 -8.54
C ALA A 341 -36.33 16.52 -9.94
N GLU A 342 -36.07 15.34 -10.51
CA GLU A 342 -35.66 15.22 -11.93
C GLU A 342 -36.70 15.92 -12.82
N GLU A 343 -36.22 16.63 -13.84
CA GLU A 343 -37.09 17.43 -14.72
C GLU A 343 -36.92 17.11 -16.20
N SER A 344 -37.99 17.36 -16.95
CA SER A 344 -37.96 17.46 -18.39
C SER A 344 -38.79 18.65 -18.86
N GLY A 345 -38.18 19.58 -19.59
CA GLY A 345 -38.85 20.76 -20.12
C GLY A 345 -39.30 21.77 -19.06
N GLY A 346 -38.62 21.82 -17.91
CA GLY A 346 -38.94 22.67 -16.78
C GLY A 346 -40.05 22.11 -15.87
N ILE A 347 -40.41 20.83 -16.03
CA ILE A 347 -41.48 20.18 -15.28
C ILE A 347 -40.92 18.93 -14.60
N ALA A 348 -41.26 18.72 -13.33
CA ALA A 348 -40.88 17.52 -12.59
C ALA A 348 -41.43 16.26 -13.27
N ILE A 349 -40.56 15.26 -13.45
CA ILE A 349 -40.94 13.93 -13.91
C ILE A 349 -41.63 13.21 -12.75
N LYS A 350 -42.92 12.90 -12.92
CA LYS A 350 -43.75 12.25 -11.88
C LYS A 350 -44.02 10.77 -12.15
N ASP A 351 -43.64 10.29 -13.32
CA ASP A 351 -43.78 8.94 -13.84
C ASP A 351 -42.44 8.20 -13.91
N GLN A 352 -41.56 8.44 -12.94
CA GLN A 352 -40.21 7.87 -12.89
C GLN A 352 -40.24 6.34 -12.79
N TYR A 353 -41.19 5.80 -12.03
CA TYR A 353 -41.38 4.36 -11.83
C TYR A 353 -42.87 4.01 -11.78
N THR A 354 -43.20 2.75 -12.10
CA THR A 354 -44.56 2.20 -11.93
C THR A 354 -44.57 1.19 -10.78
N ILE A 355 -45.59 1.25 -9.93
CA ILE A 355 -45.79 0.31 -8.82
C ILE A 355 -46.13 -1.08 -9.38
N SER A 356 -45.31 -2.07 -9.02
CA SER A 356 -45.59 -3.49 -9.22
C SER A 356 -46.42 -4.07 -8.07
N SER A 357 -46.05 -3.75 -6.82
CA SER A 357 -46.79 -4.17 -5.63
C SER A 357 -46.44 -3.30 -4.41
N THR A 358 -47.30 -3.33 -3.38
CA THR A 358 -47.07 -2.67 -2.10
C THR A 358 -47.34 -3.61 -0.93
N THR A 359 -46.71 -3.33 0.20
CA THR A 359 -47.05 -3.93 1.50
C THR A 359 -47.37 -2.83 2.51
N ALA A 360 -47.43 -3.15 3.81
CA ALA A 360 -47.56 -2.14 4.86
C ALA A 360 -46.33 -1.23 5.01
N SER A 361 -45.17 -1.59 4.42
CA SER A 361 -43.91 -0.84 4.59
C SER A 361 -42.97 -0.88 3.38
N THR A 362 -43.45 -1.33 2.22
CA THR A 362 -42.65 -1.40 0.99
C THR A 362 -43.45 -0.96 -0.22
N ILE A 363 -42.74 -0.36 -1.18
CA ILE A 363 -43.21 -0.14 -2.55
C ILE A 363 -42.21 -0.84 -3.47
N VAL A 364 -42.69 -1.73 -4.33
CA VAL A 364 -41.88 -2.44 -5.33
C VAL A 364 -42.18 -1.85 -6.70
N ALA A 365 -41.16 -1.33 -7.38
CA ALA A 365 -41.24 -0.88 -8.76
C ALA A 365 -41.20 -2.04 -9.76
N THR A 366 -41.72 -1.80 -10.97
CA THR A 366 -41.58 -2.72 -12.11
C THR A 366 -40.16 -2.77 -12.68
N ALA A 367 -39.33 -1.76 -12.39
CA ALA A 367 -37.93 -1.65 -12.79
C ALA A 367 -37.04 -1.38 -11.57
N SER A 368 -35.73 -1.57 -11.71
CA SER A 368 -34.77 -1.19 -10.67
C SER A 368 -34.77 0.31 -10.43
N ILE A 369 -34.68 0.69 -9.15
CA ILE A 369 -34.53 2.08 -8.73
C ILE A 369 -33.12 2.53 -9.08
N ASP A 370 -33.02 3.72 -9.66
CA ASP A 370 -31.77 4.28 -10.17
C ASP A 370 -31.05 4.99 -9.04
N ASN A 371 -29.89 4.45 -8.64
CA ASN A 371 -29.10 4.99 -7.55
C ASN A 371 -28.48 6.36 -7.87
N ASN A 372 -28.38 6.74 -9.15
CA ASN A 372 -27.83 8.03 -9.56
C ASN A 372 -28.73 9.21 -9.18
N LYS A 373 -30.01 8.94 -8.95
CA LYS A 373 -31.07 9.95 -8.76
C LYS A 373 -32.01 9.67 -7.60
N THR A 374 -31.58 8.80 -6.69
CA THR A 374 -32.38 8.39 -5.54
C THR A 374 -31.57 8.63 -4.27
N PRO A 375 -32.04 9.50 -3.35
CA PRO A 375 -31.46 9.61 -2.02
C PRO A 375 -31.49 8.28 -1.26
N GLN A 376 -30.49 8.01 -0.41
CA GLN A 376 -30.47 6.79 0.41
C GLN A 376 -31.70 6.69 1.33
N THR A 377 -32.17 7.81 1.85
CA THR A 377 -33.45 7.96 2.54
C THR A 377 -34.14 9.25 2.11
N GLY A 378 -35.46 9.33 2.26
CA GLY A 378 -36.18 10.54 1.91
C GLY A 378 -37.67 10.33 1.73
N ILE A 379 -38.23 11.08 0.79
CA ILE A 379 -39.65 11.02 0.43
C ILE A 379 -39.81 10.37 -0.95
N VAL A 380 -40.78 9.47 -1.07
CA VAL A 380 -41.34 9.01 -2.33
C VAL A 380 -42.76 9.56 -2.46
N ARG A 381 -43.17 9.95 -3.67
CA ARG A 381 -44.52 10.42 -3.95
C ARG A 381 -45.26 9.47 -4.87
N VAL A 382 -46.48 9.09 -4.47
CA VAL A 382 -47.46 8.39 -5.31
C VAL A 382 -48.60 9.36 -5.57
N GLY A 383 -48.70 9.86 -6.80
CA GLY A 383 -49.53 11.04 -7.09
C GLY A 383 -49.09 12.25 -6.26
N ASP A 384 -50.00 12.79 -5.44
CA ASP A 384 -49.72 13.91 -4.54
C ASP A 384 -49.40 13.48 -3.10
N THR A 385 -49.54 12.19 -2.78
CA THR A 385 -49.31 11.64 -1.44
C THR A 385 -47.82 11.41 -1.20
N GLN A 386 -47.31 11.91 -0.08
CA GLN A 386 -45.92 11.68 0.36
C GLN A 386 -45.81 10.47 1.27
N TYR A 387 -44.75 9.71 1.07
CA TYR A 387 -44.33 8.62 1.93
C TYR A 387 -42.84 8.77 2.24
N SER A 388 -42.46 8.71 3.51
CA SER A 388 -41.06 8.54 3.88
C SER A 388 -40.57 7.13 3.55
N TYR A 389 -39.30 6.95 3.24
CA TYR A 389 -38.64 5.65 3.13
C TYR A 389 -37.26 5.70 3.80
N THR A 390 -36.78 4.56 4.29
CA THR A 390 -35.51 4.45 5.03
C THR A 390 -34.44 3.68 4.27
N GLY A 391 -34.71 3.26 3.03
CA GLY A 391 -33.74 2.59 2.17
C GLY A 391 -34.37 1.98 0.93
N TYR A 392 -33.55 1.56 -0.01
CA TYR A 392 -33.98 0.82 -1.19
C TYR A 392 -32.95 -0.24 -1.60
N THR A 393 -33.40 -1.28 -2.30
CA THR A 393 -32.53 -2.29 -2.92
C THR A 393 -33.20 -2.84 -4.17
N GLY A 394 -32.45 -2.85 -5.28
CA GLY A 394 -33.00 -3.26 -6.58
C GLY A 394 -34.22 -2.41 -6.95
N SER A 395 -35.39 -3.03 -7.05
CA SER A 395 -36.66 -2.35 -7.35
C SER A 395 -37.50 -1.99 -6.12
N THR A 396 -37.02 -2.23 -4.89
CA THR A 396 -37.86 -2.14 -3.68
C THR A 396 -37.43 -0.99 -2.78
N LEU A 397 -38.36 -0.08 -2.49
CA LEU A 397 -38.29 0.86 -1.36
C LEU A 397 -38.70 0.15 -0.07
N THR A 398 -38.01 0.44 1.02
CA THR A 398 -38.18 -0.20 2.33
C THR A 398 -38.37 0.83 3.44
N GLY A 399 -39.01 0.42 4.53
CA GLY A 399 -39.35 1.32 5.65
C GLY A 399 -40.32 2.42 5.25
N VAL A 400 -41.18 2.15 4.27
CA VAL A 400 -42.12 3.13 3.73
C VAL A 400 -43.20 3.46 4.76
N SER A 401 -43.40 4.75 5.06
CA SER A 401 -44.37 5.23 6.06
C SER A 401 -44.99 6.57 5.65
N PRO A 402 -46.31 6.79 5.82
CA PRO A 402 -47.31 5.85 6.33
C PRO A 402 -47.51 4.61 5.42
N SER A 403 -48.30 3.62 5.84
CA SER A 403 -48.45 2.37 5.07
C SER A 403 -48.93 2.62 3.64
N PRO A 404 -48.19 2.20 2.58
CA PRO A 404 -48.57 2.41 1.18
C PRO A 404 -49.50 1.31 0.63
N SER A 405 -50.08 0.47 1.51
CA SER A 405 -50.93 -0.65 1.10
C SER A 405 -52.11 -0.20 0.25
N GLY A 406 -52.23 -0.78 -0.93
CA GLY A 406 -53.29 -0.48 -1.89
C GLY A 406 -52.97 0.65 -2.88
N GLU A 407 -51.82 1.31 -2.75
CA GLU A 407 -51.34 2.25 -3.75
C GLU A 407 -51.04 1.55 -5.09
N THR A 408 -51.36 2.22 -6.19
CA THR A 408 -51.17 1.74 -7.57
C THR A 408 -50.79 2.91 -8.49
N GLY A 409 -50.29 2.61 -9.70
CA GLY A 409 -49.93 3.61 -10.69
C GLY A 409 -48.46 4.01 -10.61
N ASP A 410 -48.16 5.24 -11.02
CA ASP A 410 -46.79 5.74 -11.09
C ASP A 410 -46.38 6.50 -9.83
N PHE A 411 -45.08 6.48 -9.57
CA PHE A 411 -44.46 7.16 -8.46
C PHE A 411 -43.11 7.74 -8.86
N TYR A 412 -42.61 8.67 -8.07
CA TYR A 412 -41.32 9.30 -8.27
C TYR A 412 -40.65 9.62 -6.94
N ILE A 413 -39.32 9.73 -6.98
CA ILE A 413 -38.50 9.97 -5.80
C ILE A 413 -37.83 11.33 -5.97
N PRO A 414 -38.34 12.39 -5.32
CA PRO A 414 -37.64 13.67 -5.29
C PRO A 414 -36.28 13.54 -4.58
N PHE A 415 -35.34 14.39 -4.99
CA PHE A 415 -34.03 14.53 -4.36
C PHE A 415 -34.17 15.18 -2.98
N LEU A 416 -35.10 16.13 -2.86
CA LEU A 416 -35.44 16.81 -1.61
C LEU A 416 -36.94 17.17 -1.65
N ASP A 417 -37.69 16.84 -0.61
CA ASP A 417 -39.11 17.21 -0.49
C ASP A 417 -39.46 17.37 0.98
N VAL A 418 -39.37 18.60 1.47
CA VAL A 418 -39.49 18.92 2.90
C VAL A 418 -40.24 20.21 3.12
N LEU A 419 -40.93 20.30 4.25
CA LEU A 419 -41.29 21.57 4.85
C LEU A 419 -40.09 22.03 5.67
N ALA A 420 -39.41 23.07 5.22
CA ALA A 420 -38.19 23.55 5.86
C ALA A 420 -38.47 24.02 7.29
N ASP A 421 -37.73 23.47 8.25
CA ASP A 421 -37.77 23.86 9.66
C ASP A 421 -36.47 24.56 10.10
N THR A 422 -35.47 24.58 9.22
CA THR A 422 -34.22 25.31 9.41
C THR A 422 -33.94 26.28 8.25
N THR A 423 -32.82 27.00 8.32
CA THR A 423 -32.33 27.87 7.24
C THR A 423 -31.52 27.11 6.19
N THR A 424 -31.31 25.81 6.38
CA THR A 424 -30.50 24.95 5.50
C THR A 424 -31.07 23.54 5.48
N GLU A 425 -31.68 23.17 4.36
CA GLU A 425 -32.24 21.84 4.15
C GLU A 425 -31.34 21.02 3.22
N LEU A 426 -31.01 19.80 3.65
CA LEU A 426 -30.17 18.87 2.91
C LEU A 426 -30.95 17.61 2.55
N SER A 427 -30.70 17.08 1.35
CA SER A 427 -31.07 15.69 1.06
C SER A 427 -30.19 14.72 1.83
N ASP A 428 -30.57 13.44 1.83
CA ASP A 428 -29.62 12.38 2.12
C ASP A 428 -28.60 12.22 0.97
N ASN A 429 -27.60 11.36 1.16
CA ASN A 429 -26.60 11.04 0.14
C ASN A 429 -27.27 10.42 -1.10
N ILE A 430 -26.84 10.89 -2.27
CA ILE A 430 -27.22 10.38 -3.59
C ILE A 430 -25.92 9.99 -4.27
N ILE A 431 -25.85 8.81 -4.88
CA ILE A 431 -24.67 8.42 -5.66
C ILE A 431 -24.68 9.25 -6.94
N GLN A 432 -23.59 9.93 -7.28
CA GLN A 432 -23.48 10.69 -8.51
C GLN A 432 -22.61 9.94 -9.53
N SER A 433 -23.23 9.60 -10.66
CA SER A 433 -22.62 8.92 -11.81
C SER A 433 -22.91 9.63 -13.15
N GLY A 434 -23.67 10.72 -13.12
CA GLY A 434 -23.90 11.60 -14.27
C GLY A 434 -24.65 12.87 -13.86
N ASP A 435 -24.56 13.92 -14.68
CA ASP A 435 -25.30 15.16 -14.46
C ASP A 435 -26.79 14.93 -14.69
N ILE A 436 -27.62 15.39 -13.75
CA ILE A 436 -29.07 15.24 -13.80
C ILE A 436 -29.71 16.63 -13.79
N SER A 437 -30.58 16.88 -14.77
CA SER A 437 -31.39 18.10 -14.78
C SER A 437 -32.49 17.97 -13.75
N VAL A 438 -32.59 18.95 -12.85
CA VAL A 438 -33.58 18.98 -11.79
C VAL A 438 -34.31 20.31 -11.78
N ILE A 439 -35.59 20.28 -11.40
CA ILE A 439 -36.34 21.49 -11.08
C ILE A 439 -36.19 21.76 -9.59
N THR A 440 -35.79 22.99 -9.25
CA THR A 440 -35.75 23.49 -7.87
C THR A 440 -36.96 24.38 -7.63
N SER A 441 -37.84 23.94 -6.74
CA SER A 441 -39.10 24.61 -6.43
C SER A 441 -39.15 24.98 -4.95
N VAL A 442 -39.38 26.25 -4.64
CA VAL A 442 -39.57 26.72 -3.26
C VAL A 442 -40.83 27.58 -3.18
N ARG A 443 -41.73 27.20 -2.28
CA ARG A 443 -43.06 27.81 -2.18
C ARG A 443 -43.47 28.06 -0.73
N LYS A 444 -44.02 29.26 -0.49
CA LYS A 444 -44.66 29.65 0.77
C LYS A 444 -45.74 30.68 0.46
N TYR A 445 -46.89 30.58 1.12
CA TYR A 445 -47.94 31.59 0.98
C TYR A 445 -47.40 32.98 1.34
N GLY A 446 -47.75 34.00 0.56
CA GLY A 446 -47.23 35.36 0.70
C GLY A 446 -45.92 35.63 -0.04
N PHE A 447 -45.25 34.61 -0.57
CA PHE A 447 -44.02 34.77 -1.38
C PHE A 447 -44.28 34.40 -2.84
N LYS A 448 -43.54 35.04 -3.75
CA LYS A 448 -43.53 34.64 -5.16
C LYS A 448 -42.97 33.22 -5.29
N PRO A 449 -43.57 32.34 -6.12
CA PRO A 449 -43.00 31.02 -6.39
C PRO A 449 -41.60 31.12 -6.98
N TYR A 450 -40.68 30.32 -6.46
CA TYR A 450 -39.37 30.10 -7.05
C TYR A 450 -39.39 28.75 -7.75
N ASP A 451 -39.21 28.73 -9.06
CA ASP A 451 -39.11 27.52 -9.89
C ASP A 451 -37.95 27.73 -10.89
N VAL A 452 -36.83 27.03 -10.68
CA VAL A 452 -35.60 27.19 -11.49
C VAL A 452 -35.03 25.83 -11.85
N VAL A 453 -34.77 25.61 -13.14
CA VAL A 453 -34.03 24.44 -13.62
C VAL A 453 -32.55 24.59 -13.22
N ALA A 454 -32.01 23.54 -12.64
CA ALA A 454 -30.62 23.43 -12.20
C ALA A 454 -30.05 22.05 -12.55
N THR A 455 -28.75 21.88 -12.32
CA THR A 455 -28.07 20.60 -12.53
C THR A 455 -27.58 20.06 -11.20
N PHE A 456 -27.96 18.83 -10.88
CA PHE A 456 -27.29 18.03 -9.87
C PHE A 456 -26.07 17.37 -10.52
N GLY A 457 -24.88 17.87 -10.19
CA GLY A 457 -23.63 17.45 -10.83
C GLY A 457 -22.65 16.81 -9.85
N SER A 458 -21.40 16.65 -10.28
CA SER A 458 -20.35 15.99 -9.50
C SER A 458 -20.01 16.61 -8.15
N ALA A 459 -20.41 17.87 -7.91
CA ALA A 459 -20.30 18.58 -6.63
C ALA A 459 -21.66 18.72 -5.90
N GLY A 460 -22.66 17.93 -6.31
CA GLY A 460 -24.03 18.02 -5.83
C GLY A 460 -24.75 19.24 -6.41
N LEU A 461 -25.73 19.74 -5.65
CA LEU A 461 -26.47 20.95 -6.00
C LEU A 461 -26.62 21.82 -4.76
N THR A 462 -26.10 23.04 -4.80
CA THR A 462 -26.39 24.07 -3.79
C THR A 462 -27.12 25.22 -4.46
N PHE A 463 -28.24 25.66 -3.87
CA PHE A 463 -29.01 26.80 -4.37
C PHE A 463 -29.60 27.65 -3.23
N THR A 464 -29.81 28.93 -3.55
CA THR A 464 -30.40 29.92 -2.64
C THR A 464 -31.65 30.48 -3.30
N PRO A 465 -32.87 30.08 -2.89
CA PRO A 465 -34.09 30.57 -3.50
C PRO A 465 -34.28 32.07 -3.25
N ILE A 466 -34.84 32.77 -4.24
CA ILE A 466 -35.26 34.17 -4.06
C ILE A 466 -36.63 34.19 -3.40
N LEU A 467 -36.67 34.46 -2.10
CA LEU A 467 -37.91 34.56 -1.32
C LEU A 467 -38.33 36.03 -1.18
N ALA A 468 -39.05 36.55 -2.17
CA ALA A 468 -39.60 37.90 -2.15
C ALA A 468 -41.12 37.90 -1.96
N ASP A 469 -41.63 38.89 -1.22
CA ASP A 469 -43.07 39.07 -1.00
C ASP A 469 -43.82 39.15 -2.34
N ASP A 470 -44.96 38.47 -2.39
CA ASP A 470 -45.91 38.61 -3.48
C ASP A 470 -46.95 39.68 -3.11
N PRO A 471 -46.91 40.87 -3.74
CA PRO A 471 -47.84 41.96 -3.43
C PRO A 471 -49.31 41.62 -3.76
N GLN A 472 -49.57 40.52 -4.47
CA GLN A 472 -50.93 40.05 -4.78
C GLN A 472 -51.45 39.01 -3.78
N ALA A 473 -50.59 38.48 -2.90
CA ALA A 473 -50.91 37.43 -1.94
C ALA A 473 -50.78 37.90 -0.47
N SER A 474 -51.00 39.20 -0.24
CA SER A 474 -50.95 39.86 1.08
C SER A 474 -52.18 39.59 1.94
#